data_AF-F8DC34-F1
#
_entry.id   AF-F8DC34-F1
#
_cell.length_a   1.000
_cell.length_b   1.000
_cell.length_c   1.000
_cell.angle_alpha   90.00
_cell.angle_beta   90.00
_cell.angle_gamma   90.00
#
_symmetry.space_group_name_H-M   'P 1'
#
loop_
_entity.id
_entity.type
_entity.pdbx_description
1 polymer ?
#
loop_
_entity_poly.entity_id
_entity_poly.type
_entity_poly.pdbx_seq_one_letter_code
_entity_poly.pdbx_strand_id
1 'polypeptide(L)'
;MPDNNSRNEAQDGRPEGSRDLETDGGVAGHGQAHRNTDYLSQEVNLLKPSTPFMRDHLRIVWTGFVIWVLAVWGPVTLTYLATDVMTTQMPVLGFPLHYFLVAFGAPTSALILSFWYSRKRDALDEKYGIDHATVETTERGGGATAADGGADE
;
A
#
# COMPACT_ATOMS: atom_id res chain seq x y z
N MET A 1 -19.71 -57.61 69.02
CA MET A 1 -18.49 -58.20 68.46
C MET A 1 -18.94 -59.07 67.31
N PRO A 2 -18.65 -58.72 66.04
CA PRO A 2 -17.29 -58.81 65.48
C PRO A 2 -16.84 -57.63 64.56
N ASP A 3 -15.54 -57.34 64.69
CA ASP A 3 -14.45 -57.24 63.72
C ASP A 3 -14.38 -56.17 62.59
N ASN A 4 -13.26 -55.44 62.71
CA ASN A 4 -12.59 -54.47 61.86
C ASN A 4 -12.12 -55.06 60.52
N ASN A 5 -12.40 -54.37 59.40
CA ASN A 5 -11.47 -54.36 58.28
C ASN A 5 -11.47 -53.02 57.55
N SER A 6 -10.34 -52.34 57.67
CA SER A 6 -9.94 -51.11 56.99
C SER A 6 -9.85 -51.28 55.48
N ARG A 7 -10.61 -50.49 54.73
CA ARG A 7 -10.22 -50.00 53.40
C ARG A 7 -10.49 -48.51 53.32
N ASN A 8 -9.38 -47.79 53.43
CA ASN A 8 -9.24 -46.40 53.04
C ASN A 8 -9.12 -46.38 51.52
N GLU A 9 -9.96 -45.64 50.81
CA GLU A 9 -9.61 -44.98 49.55
C GLU A 9 -10.72 -44.01 49.13
N ALA A 10 -10.35 -42.72 49.25
CA ALA A 10 -10.86 -41.50 48.63
C ALA A 10 -11.80 -41.73 47.42
N GLN A 11 -13.03 -41.22 47.50
CA GLN A 11 -13.41 -39.86 47.13
C GLN A 11 -13.57 -39.66 45.61
N ASP A 12 -14.84 -39.52 45.27
CA ASP A 12 -15.42 -38.71 44.20
C ASP A 12 -15.17 -39.13 42.75
N GLY A 13 -16.22 -39.71 42.15
CA GLY A 13 -16.35 -39.82 40.72
C GLY A 13 -16.91 -38.53 40.12
N ARG A 14 -16.17 -37.91 39.19
CA ARG A 14 -16.74 -37.20 38.03
C ARG A 14 -15.76 -37.21 36.85
N PRO A 15 -16.25 -37.31 35.60
CA PRO A 15 -15.42 -37.44 34.41
C PRO A 15 -15.14 -36.09 33.71
N GLU A 16 -14.07 -36.10 32.89
CA GLU A 16 -13.90 -35.35 31.62
C GLU A 16 -13.56 -33.84 31.62
N GLY A 17 -12.56 -33.51 30.79
CA GLY A 17 -12.36 -32.22 30.11
C GLY A 17 -11.83 -31.08 30.97
N SER A 18 -10.63 -30.52 30.80
CA SER A 18 -10.03 -30.10 29.54
C SER A 18 -8.55 -29.87 29.82
N ARG A 19 -7.67 -30.56 29.10
CA ARG A 19 -6.25 -30.20 29.08
C ARG A 19 -6.18 -28.89 28.33
N ASP A 20 -5.68 -27.84 28.98
CA ASP A 20 -5.25 -26.62 28.30
C ASP A 20 -4.18 -27.01 27.29
N LEU A 21 -4.63 -27.20 26.04
CA LEU A 21 -3.76 -27.33 24.89
C LEU A 21 -3.22 -25.93 24.64
N GLU A 22 -2.08 -25.66 25.25
CA GLU A 22 -1.23 -24.54 24.88
C GLU A 22 -0.91 -24.71 23.40
N THR A 23 -1.55 -23.88 22.58
CA THR A 23 -1.35 -23.86 21.13
C THR A 23 0.10 -23.41 20.90
N ASP A 24 0.93 -24.31 20.38
CA ASP A 24 2.25 -23.90 19.88
C ASP A 24 2.03 -22.78 18.86
N GLY A 25 2.81 -21.72 18.98
CA GLY A 25 2.65 -20.51 18.19
C GLY A 25 2.81 -20.83 16.71
N GLY A 26 1.69 -21.13 16.06
CA GLY A 26 1.59 -21.34 14.63
C GLY A 26 2.26 -20.19 13.91
N VAL A 27 3.13 -20.56 12.96
CA VAL A 27 3.88 -19.71 12.04
C VAL A 27 3.25 -18.32 11.92
N ALA A 28 3.97 -17.30 12.39
CA ALA A 28 3.59 -15.90 12.27
C ALA A 28 3.45 -15.52 10.79
N GLY A 29 2.32 -15.88 10.20
CA GLY A 29 1.94 -15.53 8.86
C GLY A 29 1.75 -14.03 8.81
N HIS A 30 2.29 -13.41 7.76
CA HIS A 30 2.23 -11.99 7.44
C HIS A 30 0.82 -11.34 7.57
N GLY A 31 -0.26 -12.12 7.66
CA GLY A 31 -1.62 -11.64 7.93
C GLY A 31 -1.96 -11.23 9.38
N GLN A 32 -1.17 -11.61 10.39
CA GLN A 32 -1.44 -11.20 11.79
C GLN A 32 -1.14 -9.70 12.01
N ALA A 33 -0.19 -9.13 11.25
CA ALA A 33 0.20 -7.73 11.34
C ALA A 33 -0.91 -6.75 10.89
N HIS A 34 -1.82 -7.20 10.02
CA HIS A 34 -2.96 -6.40 9.55
C HIS A 34 -4.06 -6.25 10.62
N ARG A 35 -4.26 -7.25 11.49
CA ARG A 35 -5.31 -7.19 12.53
C ARG A 35 -4.96 -6.26 13.70
N ASN A 36 -3.69 -5.91 13.86
CA ASN A 36 -3.20 -5.13 15.00
C ASN A 36 -2.88 -3.68 14.64
N THR A 37 -3.22 -3.25 13.41
CA THR A 37 -3.07 -1.86 12.98
C THR A 37 -4.46 -1.23 12.98
N ASP A 38 -4.73 -0.34 13.94
CA ASP A 38 -6.00 0.37 14.00
C ASP A 38 -5.95 1.59 13.05
N TYR A 39 -6.54 1.42 11.87
CA TYR A 39 -6.59 2.42 10.80
C TYR A 39 -7.57 3.56 11.08
N LEU A 40 -8.40 3.45 12.14
CA LEU A 40 -9.42 4.44 12.48
C LEU A 40 -9.03 5.34 13.66
N SER A 41 -8.14 4.89 14.55
CA SER A 41 -7.72 5.65 15.75
C SER A 41 -6.36 6.32 15.65
N GLN A 42 -5.57 6.07 14.59
CA GLN A 42 -4.28 6.74 14.39
C GLN A 42 -4.43 8.10 13.71
N GLU A 43 -3.97 9.15 14.39
CA GLU A 43 -3.86 10.50 13.83
C GLU A 43 -3.09 10.48 12.49
N VAL A 44 -3.77 10.91 11.42
CA VAL A 44 -3.25 10.91 10.06
C VAL A 44 -2.19 12.01 9.91
N ASN A 45 -0.94 11.65 10.20
CA ASN A 45 0.19 12.54 9.94
C ASN A 45 0.72 12.26 8.52
N LEU A 46 0.31 13.10 7.55
CA LEU A 46 0.71 12.98 6.14
C LEU A 46 2.24 12.93 5.93
N LEU A 47 2.99 13.55 6.85
CA LEU A 47 4.46 13.62 6.82
C LEU A 47 5.14 12.45 7.55
N LYS A 48 4.41 11.70 8.37
CA LYS A 48 4.86 10.51 9.11
C LYS A 48 3.75 9.45 9.12
N PRO A 49 3.54 8.76 7.99
CA PRO A 49 2.58 7.67 7.96
C PRO A 49 2.98 6.58 8.94
N SER A 50 2.05 6.23 9.80
CA SER A 50 2.22 5.30 10.90
C SER A 50 2.01 3.84 10.51
N THR A 51 1.48 3.58 9.30
CA THR A 51 1.28 2.24 8.75
C THR A 51 2.40 1.85 7.77
N PRO A 52 2.86 0.58 7.77
CA PRO A 52 3.90 0.11 6.85
C PRO A 52 3.53 0.27 5.37
N PHE A 53 2.25 0.06 5.00
CA PHE A 53 1.74 0.22 3.64
C PHE A 53 1.94 1.65 3.11
N MET A 54 1.50 2.66 3.88
CA MET A 54 1.61 4.06 3.47
C MET A 54 3.06 4.52 3.33
N ARG A 55 3.98 4.04 4.19
CA ARG A 55 5.41 4.34 4.06
C ARG A 55 5.98 3.82 2.74
N ASP A 56 5.63 2.61 2.35
CA ASP A 56 6.12 2.01 1.12
C ASP A 56 5.47 2.65 -0.12
N HIS A 57 4.17 2.98 -0.06
CA HIS A 57 3.51 3.77 -1.10
C HIS A 57 4.18 5.14 -1.29
N LEU A 58 4.41 5.88 -0.19
CA LEU A 58 5.04 7.20 -0.22
C LEU A 58 6.46 7.14 -0.81
N ARG A 59 7.22 6.08 -0.52
CA ARG A 59 8.55 5.87 -1.14
C ARG A 59 8.46 5.70 -2.65
N ILE A 60 7.45 4.97 -3.15
CA ILE A 60 7.23 4.79 -4.58
C ILE A 60 6.86 6.13 -5.23
N VAL A 61 5.92 6.87 -4.64
CA VAL A 61 5.49 8.19 -5.13
C VAL A 61 6.66 9.17 -5.15
N TRP A 62 7.43 9.24 -4.06
CA TRP A 62 8.56 10.15 -3.96
C TRP A 62 9.68 9.78 -4.95
N THR A 63 9.93 8.49 -5.14
CA THR A 63 10.87 8.02 -6.18
C THR A 63 10.42 8.45 -7.57
N GLY A 64 9.13 8.25 -7.90
CA GLY A 64 8.55 8.71 -9.15
C GLY A 64 8.65 10.23 -9.32
N PHE A 65 8.39 10.98 -8.25
CA PHE A 65 8.52 12.44 -8.22
C PHE A 65 9.96 12.90 -8.51
N VAL A 66 10.97 12.31 -7.87
CA VAL A 66 12.38 12.65 -8.12
C VAL A 66 12.74 12.38 -9.58
N ILE A 67 12.34 11.22 -10.12
CA ILE A 67 12.61 10.90 -11.53
C ILE A 67 11.89 11.90 -12.45
N TRP A 68 10.64 12.24 -12.15
CA TRP A 68 9.87 13.22 -12.91
C TRP A 68 10.53 14.60 -12.90
N VAL A 69 10.98 15.08 -11.73
CA VAL A 69 11.72 16.35 -11.62
C VAL A 69 12.96 16.29 -12.49
N LEU A 70 13.76 15.24 -12.42
CA LEU A 70 14.95 15.11 -13.26
C LEU A 70 14.62 15.05 -14.76
N ALA A 71 13.55 14.38 -15.15
CA ALA A 71 13.15 14.28 -16.55
C ALA A 71 12.63 15.60 -17.13
N VAL A 72 11.87 16.37 -16.34
CA VAL A 72 11.22 17.62 -16.77
C VAL A 72 12.13 18.82 -16.57
N TRP A 73 12.73 18.95 -15.39
CA TRP A 73 13.63 20.06 -15.06
C TRP A 73 15.06 19.82 -15.52
N GLY A 74 15.49 18.57 -15.69
CA GLY A 74 16.86 18.24 -16.13
C GLY A 74 17.27 18.98 -17.39
N PRO A 75 16.50 18.94 -18.50
CA PRO A 75 16.83 19.70 -19.71
C PRO A 75 16.94 21.21 -19.47
N VAL A 76 16.04 21.79 -18.65
CA VAL A 76 16.05 23.23 -18.33
C VAL A 76 17.30 23.60 -17.53
N THR A 77 17.60 22.86 -16.47
CA THR A 77 18.78 23.06 -15.63
C THR A 77 20.07 22.84 -16.43
N LEU A 78 20.09 21.82 -17.28
CA LEU A 78 21.25 21.50 -18.11
C LEU A 78 21.46 22.54 -19.22
N THR A 79 20.41 23.21 -19.69
CA THR A 79 20.54 24.35 -20.61
C THR A 79 21.24 25.53 -19.94
N TYR A 80 21.06 25.73 -18.63
CA TYR A 80 21.78 26.75 -17.88
C TYR A 80 23.23 26.37 -17.59
N LEU A 81 23.50 25.09 -17.27
CA LEU A 81 24.85 24.63 -16.90
C LEU A 81 25.74 24.28 -18.10
N ALA A 82 25.15 23.85 -19.21
CA ALA A 82 25.84 23.34 -20.40
C ALA A 82 25.25 23.96 -21.68
N THR A 83 25.17 25.30 -21.71
CA THR A 83 24.56 26.07 -22.80
C THR A 83 25.08 25.69 -24.18
N ASP A 84 26.40 25.56 -24.35
CA ASP A 84 27.01 25.25 -25.65
C ASP A 84 26.53 23.90 -26.21
N VAL A 85 26.47 22.88 -25.36
CA VAL A 85 25.98 21.56 -25.75
C VAL A 85 24.47 21.60 -26.01
N MET A 86 23.72 22.27 -25.14
CA MET A 86 22.25 22.31 -25.22
C MET A 86 21.71 23.15 -26.39
N THR A 87 22.50 24.11 -26.87
CA THR A 87 22.15 24.95 -28.01
C THR A 87 22.68 24.43 -29.35
N THR A 88 23.52 23.39 -29.33
CA THR A 88 24.02 22.73 -30.55
C THR A 88 22.85 22.22 -31.39
N GLN A 89 22.87 22.54 -32.68
CA GLN A 89 21.88 22.06 -33.64
C GLN A 89 22.06 20.56 -33.87
N MET A 90 20.96 19.82 -33.82
CA MET A 90 21.00 18.40 -34.14
C MET A 90 21.15 18.18 -35.65
N PRO A 91 21.99 17.23 -36.10
CA PRO A 91 22.32 17.03 -37.52
C PRO A 91 21.11 16.72 -38.43
N VAL A 92 20.06 16.09 -37.89
CA VAL A 92 18.89 15.64 -38.66
C VAL A 92 17.71 16.60 -38.54
N LEU A 93 17.48 17.13 -37.34
CA LEU A 93 16.27 17.89 -37.00
C LEU A 93 16.45 19.41 -37.11
N GLY A 94 17.69 19.91 -37.18
CA GLY A 94 18.01 21.32 -37.46
C GLY A 94 17.70 22.33 -36.35
N PHE A 95 17.11 21.89 -35.24
CA PHE A 95 16.85 22.72 -34.07
C PHE A 95 17.74 22.33 -32.87
N PRO A 96 17.93 23.26 -31.90
CA PRO A 96 18.74 23.01 -30.71
C PRO A 96 18.33 21.77 -29.89
N LEU A 97 19.32 21.06 -29.33
CA LEU A 97 19.13 19.82 -28.55
C LEU A 97 18.10 19.94 -27.41
N HIS A 98 18.10 21.05 -26.67
CA HIS A 98 17.19 21.22 -25.52
C HIS A 98 15.71 21.14 -25.92
N TYR A 99 15.31 21.62 -27.10
CA TYR A 99 13.93 21.49 -27.57
C TYR A 99 13.53 20.03 -27.75
N PHE A 100 14.43 19.18 -28.22
CA PHE A 100 14.15 17.75 -28.39
C PHE A 100 14.00 17.04 -27.05
N LEU A 101 14.91 17.32 -26.13
CA LEU A 101 14.87 16.72 -24.79
C LEU A 101 13.59 17.10 -24.04
N VAL A 102 13.11 18.32 -24.18
CA VAL A 102 11.82 18.72 -23.57
C VAL A 102 10.65 18.08 -24.32
N ALA A 103 10.60 18.20 -25.65
CA ALA A 103 9.46 17.75 -26.45
C ALA A 103 9.27 16.23 -26.44
N PHE A 104 10.34 15.45 -26.43
CA PHE A 104 10.28 13.99 -26.37
C PHE A 104 10.50 13.44 -24.96
N GLY A 105 11.44 13.99 -24.20
CA GLY A 105 11.80 13.48 -22.89
C GLY A 105 10.67 13.60 -21.87
N ALA A 106 9.96 14.73 -21.83
CA ALA A 106 8.87 14.91 -20.87
C ALA A 106 7.68 13.96 -21.14
N PRO A 107 7.11 13.86 -22.36
CA PRO A 107 6.05 12.89 -22.62
C PRO A 107 6.50 11.43 -22.48
N THR A 108 7.69 11.07 -22.97
CA THR A 108 8.20 9.69 -22.90
C THR A 108 8.43 9.26 -21.45
N SER A 109 9.01 10.13 -20.63
CA SER A 109 9.20 9.84 -19.20
C SER A 109 7.86 9.67 -18.49
N ALA A 110 6.84 10.48 -18.79
CA ALA A 110 5.51 10.32 -18.21
C ALA A 110 4.90 8.94 -18.53
N LEU A 111 5.03 8.46 -19.77
CA LEU A 111 4.56 7.13 -20.17
C LEU A 111 5.31 6.01 -19.44
N ILE A 112 6.63 6.10 -19.38
CA ILE A 112 7.47 5.12 -18.68
C ILE A 112 7.15 5.10 -17.18
N LEU A 113 7.01 6.26 -16.55
CA LEU A 113 6.67 6.39 -15.13
C LEU A 113 5.28 5.84 -14.85
N SER A 114 4.30 6.10 -15.72
CA SER A 114 2.93 5.57 -15.55
C SER A 114 2.93 4.05 -15.56
N PHE A 115 3.61 3.45 -16.54
CA PHE A 115 3.75 2.00 -16.64
C PHE A 115 4.50 1.40 -15.44
N TRP A 116 5.63 1.99 -15.06
CA TRP A 116 6.39 1.54 -13.89
C TRP A 116 5.59 1.68 -12.59
N TYR A 117 4.89 2.80 -12.40
CA TYR A 117 4.10 3.08 -11.22
C TYR A 117 2.93 2.11 -11.07
N SER A 118 2.22 1.80 -12.17
CA SER A 118 1.12 0.82 -12.14
C SER A 118 1.60 -0.53 -11.59
N ARG A 119 2.72 -1.06 -12.10
CA ARG A 119 3.31 -2.31 -11.61
C ARG A 119 3.77 -2.23 -10.16
N LYS A 120 4.35 -1.10 -9.74
CA LYS A 120 4.79 -0.92 -8.35
C LYS A 120 3.63 -0.81 -7.39
N ARG A 121 2.52 -0.23 -7.83
CA ARG A 121 1.28 -0.18 -7.06
C ARG A 121 0.67 -1.58 -6.93
N ASP A 122 0.52 -2.32 -8.02
CA ASP A 122 -0.03 -3.68 -7.99
C ASP A 122 0.80 -4.61 -7.09
N ALA A 123 2.13 -4.56 -7.19
CA ALA A 123 3.03 -5.33 -6.33
C ALA A 123 2.97 -4.90 -4.85
N LEU A 124 2.65 -3.63 -4.58
CA LEU A 124 2.45 -3.14 -3.22
C LEU A 124 1.14 -3.68 -2.66
N ASP A 125 0.07 -3.64 -3.45
CA ASP A 125 -1.25 -4.13 -3.05
C ASP A 125 -1.19 -5.64 -2.76
N GLU A 126 -0.51 -6.41 -3.61
CA GLU A 126 -0.28 -7.85 -3.39
C GLU A 126 0.51 -8.13 -2.11
N LYS A 127 1.58 -7.37 -1.84
CA LYS A 127 2.39 -7.50 -0.62
C LYS A 127 1.58 -7.35 0.67
N TYR A 128 0.54 -6.52 0.63
CA TYR A 128 -0.31 -6.25 1.79
C TYR A 128 -1.67 -6.96 1.70
N GLY A 129 -1.90 -7.80 0.68
CA GLY A 129 -3.12 -8.58 0.53
C GLY A 129 -4.37 -7.73 0.25
N ILE A 130 -4.20 -6.57 -0.39
CA ILE A 130 -5.30 -5.68 -0.73
C ILE A 130 -5.94 -6.17 -2.03
N ASP A 131 -7.15 -6.71 -1.93
CA ASP A 131 -7.90 -7.25 -3.07
C ASP A 131 -9.02 -6.27 -3.47
N HIS A 132 -8.85 -5.62 -4.63
CA HIS A 132 -9.80 -4.63 -5.13
C HIS A 132 -10.90 -5.23 -6.02
N ALA A 133 -10.79 -6.51 -6.39
CA ALA A 133 -11.76 -7.20 -7.27
C ALA A 133 -13.16 -7.37 -6.63
N THR A 134 -13.23 -7.42 -5.31
CA THR A 134 -14.47 -7.75 -4.58
C THR A 134 -15.43 -6.55 -4.48
N VAL A 135 -14.94 -5.32 -4.61
CA VAL A 135 -15.76 -4.11 -4.38
C VAL A 135 -16.68 -3.79 -5.57
N GLU A 136 -16.28 -4.12 -6.81
CA GLU A 136 -17.13 -3.87 -7.99
C GLU A 136 -18.43 -4.69 -8.01
N THR A 137 -18.49 -5.82 -7.29
CA THR A 137 -19.69 -6.67 -7.29
C THR A 137 -20.78 -6.14 -6.37
N THR A 138 -20.42 -5.34 -5.35
CA THR A 138 -21.39 -4.81 -4.37
C THR A 138 -22.06 -3.52 -4.85
N GLU A 139 -21.39 -2.66 -5.63
CA GLU A 139 -21.98 -1.37 -6.06
C GLU A 139 -22.86 -1.45 -7.31
N ARG A 140 -22.79 -2.52 -8.11
CA ARG A 140 -23.70 -2.70 -9.26
C ARG A 140 -25.12 -3.15 -8.83
N GLY A 141 -25.35 -3.39 -7.53
CA GLY A 141 -26.55 -4.06 -7.01
C GLY A 141 -27.23 -3.40 -5.80
N GLY A 142 -27.37 -2.07 -5.77
CA GLY A 142 -28.23 -1.36 -4.80
C GLY A 142 -27.99 0.15 -4.91
N GLY A 143 -28.93 1.04 -5.21
CA GLY A 143 -30.33 1.10 -4.84
C GLY A 143 -30.57 2.53 -4.33
N ALA A 144 -31.21 3.36 -5.17
CA ALA A 144 -31.73 4.71 -4.89
C ALA A 144 -30.74 5.80 -4.38
N THR A 145 -30.38 6.73 -5.26
CA THR A 145 -29.94 8.08 -4.89
C THR A 145 -31.08 8.81 -4.17
N ALA A 146 -30.97 9.01 -2.86
CA ALA A 146 -31.81 9.95 -2.12
C ALA A 146 -31.36 11.39 -2.47
N ALA A 147 -32.00 11.99 -3.47
CA ALA A 147 -32.01 13.42 -3.66
C ALA A 147 -33.15 14.00 -2.81
N ASP A 148 -32.84 14.45 -1.60
CA ASP A 148 -33.71 15.36 -0.85
C ASP A 148 -32.93 16.65 -0.62
N GLY A 149 -33.12 17.57 -1.54
CA GLY A 149 -32.67 18.95 -1.43
C GLY A 149 -33.90 19.85 -1.49
N GLY A 150 -34.08 20.67 -0.45
CA GLY A 150 -35.01 21.78 -0.42
C GLY A 150 -36.17 21.58 0.54
N ALA A 151 -36.07 22.14 1.74
CA ALA A 151 -37.24 22.62 2.45
C ALA A 151 -37.29 24.14 2.26
N ASP A 152 -38.19 24.57 1.39
CA ASP A 152 -38.73 25.93 1.40
C ASP A 152 -39.72 26.04 2.57
N GLU A 153 -39.52 27.09 3.38
CA GLU A 153 -40.44 27.87 4.26
C GLU A 153 -39.84 28.19 5.64
#